data_AF-A0A4R2GHR7-F1
#
_entry.id   AF-A0A4R2GHR7-F1
#
_cell.length_a   1.000
_cell.length_b   1.000
_cell.length_c   1.000
_cell.angle_alpha   90.00
_cell.angle_beta   90.00
_cell.angle_gamma   90.00
#
_symmetry.space_group_name_H-M   'P 1'
#
loop_
_entity.id
_entity.type
_entity.pdbx_description
1 polymer ?
#
loop_
_entity_poly.entity_id
_entity_poly.type
_entity_poly.pdbx_seq_one_letter_code
_entity_poly.pdbx_strand_id
1 'polypeptide(L)'
;MEHEPLKLPQWYENISDIFRDVPRESVRHYNIETIPRLMCTLDHKKDECEECMENYLILYKMLEHAAIWVKDETPELKQFQKQLQNSAVHLKKKHNMTPKGLLLSRYTLFGIVSGIITALLFNLGGSQIEIHELLMLFIAGGMTLGWVSGKTFERILKKQGKIF
;
A
#
# COMPACT_ATOMS: atom_id res chain seq x y z
N MET A 1 6.92 28.86 15.31
CA MET A 1 5.51 28.46 15.33
C MET A 1 5.50 26.94 15.44
N GLU A 2 5.09 26.40 16.59
CA GLU A 2 4.85 24.95 16.72
C GLU A 2 3.75 24.57 15.72
N HIS A 3 4.13 23.81 14.70
CA HIS A 3 3.17 23.24 13.75
C HIS A 3 2.57 22.00 14.39
N GLU A 4 1.35 22.09 14.92
CA GLU A 4 0.63 20.90 15.39
C GLU A 4 0.40 19.97 14.19
N PRO A 5 0.86 18.71 14.22
CA PRO A 5 0.73 17.80 13.10
C PRO A 5 -0.75 17.50 12.84
N LEU A 6 -1.12 17.49 11.55
CA LEU A 6 -2.49 17.21 11.14
C LEU A 6 -2.87 15.77 11.47
N LYS A 7 -4.09 15.57 11.98
CA LYS A 7 -4.62 14.24 12.28
C LYS A 7 -5.03 13.53 10.99
N LEU A 8 -5.00 12.21 11.01
CA LEU A 8 -5.32 11.38 9.84
C LEU A 8 -6.67 11.72 9.15
N PRO A 9 -7.78 12.01 9.86
CA PRO A 9 -9.03 12.42 9.20
C PRO A 9 -8.89 13.70 8.37
N GLN A 10 -8.15 14.68 8.87
CA GLN A 10 -7.91 15.95 8.16
C GLN A 10 -7.08 15.69 6.88
N TRP A 11 -6.12 14.77 6.95
CA TRP A 11 -5.39 14.35 5.75
C TRP A 11 -6.28 13.68 4.71
N TYR A 12 -7.27 12.88 5.11
CA TYR A 12 -8.23 12.31 4.15
C TYR A 12 -9.09 13.39 3.50
N GLU A 13 -9.56 14.37 4.27
CA GLU A 13 -10.32 15.51 3.75
C GLU A 13 -9.48 16.33 2.75
N ASN A 14 -8.28 16.75 3.14
CA ASN A 14 -7.38 17.54 2.29
C ASN A 14 -7.05 16.83 0.97
N ILE A 15 -6.69 15.54 1.02
CA ILE A 15 -6.38 14.78 -0.20
C ILE A 15 -7.65 14.55 -1.03
N SER A 16 -8.80 14.29 -0.40
CA SER A 16 -10.08 14.16 -1.12
C SER A 16 -10.44 15.44 -1.87
N ASP A 17 -10.14 16.61 -1.29
CA ASP A 17 -10.38 17.89 -1.92
C ASP A 17 -9.42 18.16 -3.07
N ILE A 18 -8.13 17.85 -2.91
CA ILE A 18 -7.13 17.98 -3.99
C ILE A 18 -7.51 17.14 -5.20
N PHE A 19 -7.96 15.90 -4.98
CA PHE A 19 -8.27 14.96 -6.07
C PHE A 19 -9.77 14.91 -6.43
N ARG A 20 -10.57 15.91 -6.04
CA ARG A 20 -12.03 15.90 -6.22
C ARG A 20 -12.48 15.72 -7.68
N ASP A 21 -11.77 16.36 -8.61
CA ASP A 21 -12.09 16.35 -10.04
C ASP A 21 -11.31 15.29 -10.84
N VAL A 22 -10.62 14.38 -10.13
CA VAL A 22 -9.86 13.29 -10.74
C VAL A 22 -10.76 12.05 -10.85
N PRO A 23 -10.79 11.36 -12.00
CA PRO A 23 -11.56 10.13 -12.16
C PRO A 23 -11.22 9.10 -11.08
N ARG A 24 -12.24 8.43 -10.54
CA ARG A 24 -12.06 7.45 -9.45
C ARG A 24 -11.17 6.29 -9.86
N GLU A 25 -11.22 5.91 -11.13
CA GLU A 25 -10.38 4.88 -11.73
C GLU A 25 -8.91 5.28 -11.64
N SER A 26 -8.56 6.52 -11.95
CA SER A 26 -7.20 7.06 -11.85
C SER A 26 -6.73 7.13 -10.40
N VAL A 27 -7.58 7.64 -9.49
CA VAL A 27 -7.30 7.68 -8.04
C VAL A 27 -6.95 6.28 -7.51
N ARG A 28 -7.71 5.26 -7.95
CA ARG A 28 -7.46 3.87 -7.58
C ARG A 28 -6.23 3.28 -8.27
N HIS A 29 -6.06 3.51 -9.57
CA HIS A 29 -4.94 2.98 -10.36
C HIS A 29 -3.60 3.43 -9.80
N TYR A 30 -3.49 4.71 -9.40
CA TYR A 30 -2.27 5.29 -8.85
C TYR A 30 -2.16 5.17 -7.32
N ASN A 31 -3.07 4.43 -6.66
CA ASN A 31 -3.08 4.21 -5.20
C ASN A 31 -3.03 5.51 -4.37
N ILE A 32 -3.71 6.57 -4.84
CA ILE A 32 -3.78 7.88 -4.17
C ILE A 32 -4.37 7.77 -2.75
N GLU A 33 -5.20 6.74 -2.50
CA GLU A 33 -5.76 6.41 -1.17
C GLU A 33 -4.71 6.17 -0.07
N THR A 34 -3.45 5.90 -0.45
CA THR A 34 -2.35 5.68 0.50
C THR A 34 -1.68 6.98 0.97
N ILE A 35 -1.85 8.07 0.22
CA ILE A 35 -1.20 9.35 0.47
C ILE A 35 -1.57 9.94 1.84
N PRO A 36 -2.85 9.96 2.29
CA PRO A 36 -3.20 10.53 3.60
C PRO A 36 -2.41 9.91 4.76
N ARG A 37 -2.21 8.59 4.72
CA ARG A 37 -1.47 7.86 5.75
C ARG A 37 0.02 8.15 5.69
N LEU A 38 0.58 8.21 4.48
CA LEU A 38 1.98 8.57 4.27
C LEU A 38 2.25 9.99 4.78
N MET A 39 1.46 10.97 4.35
CA MET A 39 1.61 12.37 4.76
C MET A 39 1.44 12.54 6.26
N CYS A 40 0.41 11.94 6.86
CA CYS A 40 0.22 11.95 8.30
C CYS A 40 1.45 11.40 9.04
N THR A 41 2.03 10.30 8.56
CA THR A 41 3.18 9.67 9.22
C THR A 41 4.45 10.50 9.10
N LEU A 42 4.69 11.09 7.91
CA LEU A 42 5.81 12.00 7.69
C LEU A 42 5.66 13.26 8.56
N ASP A 43 4.45 13.82 8.65
CA ASP A 43 4.15 15.01 9.46
C ASP A 43 4.41 14.77 10.95
N HIS A 44 4.11 13.57 11.47
CA HIS A 44 4.40 13.19 12.86
C HIS A 44 5.88 12.87 13.11
N LYS A 45 6.67 12.63 12.07
CA LYS A 45 8.08 12.19 12.18
C LYS A 45 9.08 13.25 11.73
N LYS A 46 8.62 14.34 11.11
CA LYS A 46 9.49 15.40 10.55
C LYS A 46 10.38 16.06 11.61
N ASP A 47 9.88 16.23 12.84
CA ASP A 47 10.65 16.89 13.91
C ASP A 47 11.75 15.98 14.49
N GLU A 48 11.63 14.66 14.32
CA GLU A 48 12.58 13.65 14.82
C GLU A 48 13.50 13.12 13.71
N CYS A 49 13.20 13.39 12.44
CA CYS A 49 13.93 12.85 11.31
C CYS A 49 13.98 13.83 10.12
N GLU A 50 15.19 14.32 9.84
CA GLU A 50 15.47 15.24 8.72
C GLU A 50 14.99 14.70 7.37
N GLU A 51 15.23 13.43 7.08
CA GLU A 51 14.78 12.81 5.83
C GLU A 51 13.24 12.67 5.78
N CYS A 52 12.54 12.52 6.92
CA CYS A 52 11.07 12.61 6.95
C CYS A 52 10.59 14.04 6.68
N MET A 53 11.28 15.05 7.21
CA MET A 53 10.99 16.46 6.94
C MET A 53 11.19 16.81 5.47
N GLU A 54 12.31 16.42 4.86
CA GLU A 54 12.57 16.63 3.44
C GLU A 54 11.51 15.95 2.58
N ASN A 55 11.22 14.67 2.85
CA ASN A 55 10.18 13.93 2.15
C ASN A 55 8.80 14.59 2.28
N TYR A 56 8.46 15.07 3.48
CA TYR A 56 7.22 15.81 3.74
C TYR A 56 7.14 17.07 2.88
N LEU A 57 8.16 17.92 2.91
CA LEU A 57 8.17 19.19 2.18
C LEU A 57 8.08 19.00 0.67
N ILE A 58 8.84 18.03 0.13
CA ILE A 58 8.81 17.71 -1.30
C ILE A 58 7.41 17.22 -1.69
N LEU A 59 6.86 16.24 -0.98
CA LEU A 59 5.54 15.70 -1.30
C LEU A 59 4.43 16.74 -1.13
N TYR A 60 4.50 17.55 -0.08
CA TYR A 60 3.53 18.62 0.17
C TYR A 60 3.47 19.60 -1.01
N LYS A 61 4.64 20.03 -1.52
CA LYS A 61 4.72 20.88 -2.70
C LYS A 61 4.22 20.19 -3.98
N MET A 62 4.52 18.90 -4.13
CA MET A 62 4.04 18.12 -5.28
C MET A 62 2.52 17.98 -5.30
N LEU A 63 1.87 17.90 -4.13
CA LEU A 63 0.42 17.77 -4.02
C LEU A 63 -0.36 18.95 -4.62
N GLU A 64 0.24 20.14 -4.69
CA GLU A 64 -0.36 21.31 -5.35
C GLU A 64 -0.71 21.05 -6.82
N HIS A 65 0.05 20.19 -7.50
CA HIS A 65 -0.10 19.92 -8.93
C HIS A 65 -0.46 18.45 -9.22
N ALA A 66 -0.46 17.59 -8.20
CA ALA A 66 -0.62 16.16 -8.36
C ALA A 66 -1.96 15.76 -8.99
N ALA A 67 -3.03 16.51 -8.75
CA ALA A 67 -4.34 16.26 -9.37
C ALA A 67 -4.28 16.34 -10.90
N ILE A 68 -3.59 17.34 -11.44
CA ILE A 68 -3.40 17.54 -12.89
C ILE A 68 -2.57 16.39 -13.46
N TRP A 69 -1.45 16.08 -12.82
CA TRP A 69 -0.56 14.99 -13.26
C TRP A 69 -1.26 13.63 -13.31
N VAL A 70 -2.13 13.36 -12.35
CA VAL A 70 -2.91 12.12 -12.30
C VAL A 70 -4.06 12.11 -13.32
N LYS A 71 -4.71 13.25 -13.53
CA LYS A 71 -5.84 13.37 -14.47
C LYS A 71 -5.38 13.27 -15.92
N ASP A 72 -4.27 13.93 -16.25
CA ASP A 72 -3.77 14.08 -17.62
C ASP A 72 -2.58 13.15 -17.92
N GLU A 73 -2.23 12.26 -16.99
CA GLU A 73 -1.11 11.30 -17.07
C GLU A 73 0.23 11.95 -17.50
N THR A 74 0.52 13.13 -16.96
CA THR A 74 1.70 13.90 -17.38
C THR A 74 3.01 13.24 -16.96
N PRO A 75 4.16 13.53 -17.59
CA PRO A 75 5.45 12.92 -17.24
C PRO A 75 5.87 13.09 -15.77
N GLU A 76 5.46 14.18 -15.13
CA GLU A 76 5.72 14.51 -13.72
C GLU A 76 5.10 13.50 -12.76
N LEU A 77 4.01 12.82 -13.18
CA LEU A 77 3.38 11.76 -12.42
C LEU A 77 4.38 10.67 -12.02
N LYS A 78 5.30 10.30 -12.91
CA LYS A 78 6.34 9.29 -12.61
C LYS A 78 7.26 9.75 -11.49
N GLN A 79 7.61 11.04 -11.47
CA GLN A 79 8.44 11.60 -10.40
C GLN A 79 7.67 11.63 -9.08
N PHE A 80 6.38 11.99 -9.12
CA PHE A 80 5.50 11.96 -7.96
C PHE A 80 5.38 10.56 -7.35
N GLN A 81 5.12 9.55 -8.18
CA GLN A 81 5.07 8.15 -7.73
C GLN A 81 6.39 7.67 -7.15
N LYS A 82 7.51 8.03 -7.80
CA LYS A 82 8.85 7.69 -7.30
C LYS A 82 9.09 8.32 -5.92
N GLN A 83 8.66 9.57 -5.72
CA GLN A 83 8.80 10.24 -4.43
C GLN A 83 7.96 9.56 -3.35
N LEU A 84 6.69 9.24 -3.63
CA LEU A 84 5.83 8.47 -2.71
C LEU A 84 6.48 7.13 -2.31
N GLN A 85 7.04 6.41 -3.29
CA GLN A 85 7.72 5.15 -3.05
C GLN A 85 8.99 5.33 -2.22
N ASN A 86 9.81 6.34 -2.51
CA ASN A 86 11.03 6.63 -1.74
C ASN A 86 10.70 6.94 -0.28
N SER A 87 9.69 7.76 -0.02
CA SER A 87 9.26 8.07 1.35
C SER A 87 8.72 6.82 2.07
N ALA A 88 7.97 5.96 1.39
CA ALA A 88 7.52 4.69 1.97
C ALA A 88 8.69 3.72 2.27
N VAL A 89 9.70 3.66 1.39
CA VAL A 89 10.92 2.86 1.59
C VAL A 89 11.72 3.38 2.78
N HIS A 90 11.82 4.71 2.91
CA HIS A 90 12.46 5.35 4.05
C HIS A 90 11.77 4.97 5.37
N LEU A 91 10.45 5.14 5.47
CA LEU A 91 9.66 4.76 6.65
C LEU A 91 9.86 3.28 7.00
N LYS A 92 9.93 2.41 5.99
CA LYS A 92 10.22 0.99 6.21
C LYS A 92 11.63 0.74 6.74
N LYS A 93 12.65 1.36 6.16
CA LYS A 93 14.05 1.10 6.50
C LYS A 93 14.46 1.73 7.82
N LYS A 94 14.09 2.99 8.06
CA LYS A 94 14.57 3.80 9.20
C LYS A 94 13.61 3.74 10.39
N HIS A 95 12.31 3.68 10.13
CA HIS A 95 11.28 3.70 11.18
C HIS A 95 10.60 2.34 11.40
N ASN A 96 10.98 1.30 10.63
CA ASN A 96 10.35 -0.03 10.66
C ASN A 96 8.82 0.02 10.51
N MET A 97 8.33 0.99 9.73
CA MET A 97 6.91 1.22 9.48
C MET A 97 6.54 0.67 8.10
N THR A 98 5.41 -0.02 8.02
CA THR A 98 4.93 -0.66 6.79
C THR A 98 3.57 -0.11 6.37
N PRO A 99 3.33 0.11 5.06
CA PRO A 99 2.05 0.60 4.60
C PRO A 99 0.98 -0.48 4.79
N LYS A 100 -0.16 -0.07 5.35
CA LYS A 100 -1.33 -0.92 5.53
C LYS A 100 -1.83 -1.48 4.19
N GLY A 101 -2.11 -2.78 4.14
CA GLY A 101 -2.60 -3.51 2.97
C GLY A 101 -1.49 -4.21 2.18
N LEU A 102 -0.23 -3.77 2.29
CA LEU A 102 0.89 -4.36 1.53
C LEU A 102 1.17 -5.81 1.96
N LEU A 103 1.12 -6.08 3.26
CA LEU A 103 1.36 -7.43 3.78
C LEU A 103 0.21 -8.36 3.41
N LEU A 104 -1.03 -7.90 3.55
CA LEU A 104 -2.20 -8.68 3.14
C LEU A 104 -2.09 -9.13 1.67
N SER A 105 -1.76 -8.20 0.77
CA SER A 105 -1.57 -8.49 -0.64
C SER A 105 -0.48 -9.55 -0.87
N ARG A 106 0.68 -9.41 -0.23
CA ARG A 106 1.81 -10.36 -0.36
C ARG A 106 1.46 -11.75 0.15
N TYR A 107 0.88 -11.87 1.34
CA TYR A 107 0.50 -13.17 1.90
C TYR A 107 -0.58 -13.86 1.06
N THR A 108 -1.52 -13.08 0.50
CA THR A 108 -2.54 -13.62 -0.40
C THR A 108 -1.91 -14.14 -1.69
N LEU A 109 -0.98 -13.38 -2.28
CA LEU A 109 -0.25 -13.81 -3.47
C LEU A 109 0.57 -15.08 -3.21
N PHE A 110 1.29 -15.15 -2.08
CA PHE A 110 2.03 -16.36 -1.70
C PHE A 110 1.10 -17.56 -1.52
N GLY A 111 -0.07 -17.35 -0.91
CA GLY A 111 -1.08 -18.39 -0.77
C GLY A 111 -1.62 -18.89 -2.11
N ILE A 112 -1.89 -18.00 -3.06
CA ILE A 112 -2.32 -18.37 -4.42
C ILE A 112 -1.23 -19.19 -5.10
N VAL A 113 0.02 -18.70 -5.08
CA VAL A 113 1.15 -19.38 -5.70
C VAL A 113 1.39 -20.76 -5.07
N SER A 114 1.31 -20.87 -3.74
CA SER A 114 1.43 -22.17 -3.07
C SER A 114 0.30 -23.10 -3.48
N GLY A 115 -0.94 -22.59 -3.59
CA GLY A 115 -2.09 -23.35 -4.06
C GLY A 115 -1.90 -23.91 -5.47
N ILE A 116 -1.40 -23.09 -6.41
CA ILE A 116 -1.06 -23.53 -7.77
C ILE A 116 -0.03 -24.66 -7.73
N ILE A 117 1.05 -24.49 -6.97
CA ILE A 117 2.11 -25.50 -6.85
C ILE A 117 1.54 -26.80 -6.27
N THR A 118 0.72 -26.72 -5.22
CA THR A 118 0.09 -27.90 -4.59
C THR A 118 -0.85 -28.62 -5.56
N ALA A 119 -1.66 -27.89 -6.34
CA ALA A 119 -2.53 -28.48 -7.35
C ALA A 119 -1.74 -29.26 -8.42
N LEU A 120 -0.65 -28.68 -8.91
CA LEU A 120 0.22 -29.32 -9.90
C LEU A 120 0.88 -30.60 -9.34
N LEU A 121 1.37 -30.55 -8.10
CA LEU A 121 1.95 -31.72 -7.43
C LEU A 121 0.91 -32.84 -7.23
N PHE A 122 -0.32 -32.49 -6.86
CA PHE A 122 -1.41 -33.46 -6.70
C PHE A 122 -1.81 -34.11 -8.03
N ASN A 123 -1.85 -33.33 -9.12
CA ASN A 123 -2.15 -33.85 -10.44
C ASN A 123 -1.04 -34.81 -10.94
N LEU A 124 0.24 -34.44 -10.75
CA LEU A 124 1.39 -35.30 -11.09
C LEU A 124 1.41 -36.62 -10.31
N GLY A 125 0.83 -36.65 -9.11
CA GLY A 125 0.68 -37.85 -8.28
C GLY A 125 -0.35 -38.87 -8.79
N GLY A 126 -0.95 -38.66 -9.96
CA GLY A 126 -1.92 -39.58 -10.57
C GLY A 126 -3.35 -39.41 -10.07
N SER A 127 -3.72 -38.20 -9.64
CA SER A 127 -5.10 -37.88 -9.27
C SER A 127 -6.06 -38.13 -10.44
N GLN A 128 -7.20 -38.75 -10.16
CA GLN A 128 -8.30 -38.91 -11.14
C GLN A 128 -9.18 -37.66 -11.27
N ILE A 129 -8.91 -36.63 -10.47
CA ILE A 129 -9.64 -35.35 -10.49
C ILE A 129 -9.07 -34.47 -11.60
N GLU A 130 -9.95 -33.83 -12.36
CA GLU A 130 -9.60 -32.87 -13.40
C GLU A 130 -8.73 -31.73 -12.85
N ILE A 131 -7.69 -31.37 -13.59
CA ILE A 131 -6.70 -30.37 -13.15
C ILE A 131 -7.33 -29.01 -12.85
N HIS A 132 -8.40 -28.65 -13.57
CA HIS A 132 -9.13 -27.40 -13.35
C HIS A 132 -9.79 -27.35 -11.96
N GLU A 133 -10.39 -28.46 -11.52
CA GLU A 133 -11.03 -28.57 -10.21
C GLU A 133 -10.00 -28.49 -9.07
N LEU A 134 -8.87 -29.18 -9.23
CA LEU A 134 -7.75 -29.10 -8.29
C LEU A 134 -7.21 -27.68 -8.20
N LEU A 135 -6.99 -27.01 -9.33
CA LEU A 135 -6.52 -25.62 -9.35
C LEU A 135 -7.48 -24.68 -8.61
N MET A 136 -8.79 -24.75 -8.90
CA MET A 136 -9.77 -23.91 -8.22
C MET A 136 -9.76 -24.14 -6.70
N LEU A 137 -9.77 -25.41 -6.27
CA LEU A 137 -9.78 -25.77 -4.85
C LEU A 137 -8.53 -25.26 -4.12
N PHE A 138 -7.34 -25.56 -4.64
CA PHE A 138 -6.10 -25.19 -3.97
C PHE A 138 -5.80 -23.69 -4.08
N ILE A 139 -6.20 -23.01 -5.15
CA ILE A 139 -6.10 -21.54 -5.24
C ILE A 139 -7.03 -20.90 -4.19
N ALA A 140 -8.28 -21.34 -4.10
CA ALA A 140 -9.24 -20.81 -3.11
C ALA A 140 -8.77 -21.08 -1.67
N GLY A 141 -8.30 -22.30 -1.39
CA GLY A 141 -7.71 -22.67 -0.10
C GLY A 141 -6.45 -21.85 0.21
N GLY A 142 -5.54 -21.72 -0.75
CA GLY A 142 -4.33 -20.91 -0.61
C GLY A 142 -4.63 -19.43 -0.38
N MET A 143 -5.57 -18.86 -1.13
CA MET A 143 -6.01 -17.47 -0.98
C MET A 143 -6.59 -17.20 0.41
N THR A 144 -7.45 -18.10 0.91
CA THR A 144 -8.07 -17.95 2.24
C THR A 144 -7.02 -18.05 3.35
N LEU A 145 -6.11 -19.03 3.30
CA LEU A 145 -5.01 -19.17 4.26
C LEU A 145 -4.06 -17.96 4.23
N GLY A 146 -3.71 -17.48 3.03
CA GLY A 146 -2.90 -16.28 2.84
C GLY A 146 -3.57 -15.03 3.42
N TRP A 147 -4.87 -14.86 3.16
CA TRP A 147 -5.65 -13.72 3.68
C TRP A 147 -5.73 -13.72 5.21
N VAL A 148 -6.04 -14.86 5.83
CA VAL A 148 -6.10 -14.99 7.31
C VAL A 148 -4.74 -14.70 7.95
N SER A 149 -3.68 -15.28 7.39
CA SER A 149 -2.31 -15.09 7.87
C SER A 149 -1.87 -13.62 7.76
N GLY A 150 -2.13 -13.01 6.60
CA GLY A 150 -1.83 -11.60 6.35
C GLY A 150 -2.60 -10.65 7.29
N LYS A 151 -3.90 -10.90 7.52
CA LYS A 151 -4.72 -10.12 8.47
C LYS A 151 -4.21 -10.25 9.89
N THR A 152 -3.82 -11.45 10.30
CA THR A 152 -3.32 -11.70 11.66
C THR A 152 -2.01 -10.95 11.89
N PHE A 153 -1.09 -11.03 10.93
CA PHE A 153 0.19 -10.34 11.00
C PHE A 153 0.04 -8.81 10.97
N GLU A 154 -0.85 -8.28 10.13
CA GLU A 154 -1.17 -6.85 10.14
C GLU A 154 -1.72 -6.39 11.49
N ARG A 155 -2.59 -7.17 12.14
CA ARG A 155 -3.10 -6.81 13.47
C ARG A 155 -1.97 -6.74 14.50
N ILE A 156 -0.99 -7.64 14.42
CA ILE A 156 0.18 -7.62 15.31
C ILE A 156 1.00 -6.35 15.08
N LEU A 157 1.33 -6.02 13.82
CA LEU A 157 2.10 -4.81 13.51
C LEU A 157 1.34 -3.53 13.85
N LYS A 158 0.02 -3.51 13.68
CA LYS A 158 -0.82 -2.39 14.12
C LYS A 158 -0.72 -2.16 15.62
N LYS A 159 -0.77 -3.24 16.43
CA LYS A 159 -0.59 -3.15 17.88
C LYS A 159 0.81 -2.66 18.27
N GLN A 160 1.82 -2.90 17.42
CA GLN A 160 3.19 -2.43 17.61
C GLN A 160 3.44 -1.01 17.07
N GLY A 161 2.44 -0.33 16.50
CA GLY A 161 2.62 0.99 15.88
C GLY A 161 3.48 0.98 14.61
N LYS A 162 3.68 -0.19 13.99
CA LYS A 162 4.52 -0.39 12.79
C LYS A 162 3.72 -0.34 11.49
N ILE A 163 2.47 0.12 11.53
CA ILE A 163 1.62 0.29 10.37
C ILE A 163 1.31 1.77 10.22
N PHE A 164 1.50 2.28 9.01
CA PHE A 164 0.89 3.53 8.59
C PHE A 164 -0.24 3.28 7.60
#